data_AF-A0A656G682-F1
#
_entry.id   AF-A0A656G682-F1
#
_cell.length_a   1.000
_cell.length_b   1.000
_cell.length_c   1.000
_cell.angle_alpha   90.00
_cell.angle_beta   90.00
_cell.angle_gamma   90.00
#
_symmetry.space_group_name_H-M   'P 1'
#
loop_
_entity.id
_entity.type
_entity.pdbx_description
1 polymer ?
#
loop_
_entity_poly.entity_id
_entity_poly.type
_entity_poly.pdbx_seq_one_letter_code
_entity_poly.pdbx_strand_id
1 'polypeptide(L)'
;MCARAGILMGPSAKGNTISVGLAKTVLQDAYVLCTTIGFDSDSLENSFGRYCVKIESVELFFHLINNRLYEQLGKLNAMKGSIIYEERHSVGMQPAAGAIGFVKPPDKYAAQREYRFLWVKERAGPVEPLIIHCPEAAGLLTRIQ
;
A
#
# COMPACT_ATOMS: atom_id res chain seq x y z
N MET A 1 5.76 23.26 16.60
CA MET A 1 6.63 22.10 16.36
C MET A 1 6.34 20.95 17.32
N CYS A 2 6.36 21.15 18.64
CA CYS A 2 6.11 20.08 19.63
C CYS A 2 4.73 19.39 19.49
N ALA A 3 3.64 20.16 19.33
CA ALA A 3 2.29 19.60 19.28
C ALA A 3 2.03 18.63 18.12
N ARG A 4 2.72 18.79 16.97
CA ARG A 4 2.58 17.88 15.80
C ARG A 4 3.35 16.57 15.98
N ALA A 5 4.30 16.53 16.92
CA ALA A 5 4.94 15.31 17.40
C ALA A 5 4.20 14.71 18.62
N GLY A 6 3.01 15.22 18.96
CA GLY A 6 2.23 14.80 20.14
C GLY A 6 2.74 15.36 21.47
N ILE A 7 3.65 16.35 21.45
CA ILE A 7 4.27 16.92 22.65
C ILE A 7 3.60 18.23 23.04
N LEU A 8 2.91 18.25 24.17
CA LEU A 8 2.30 19.45 24.78
C LEU A 8 3.32 20.19 25.65
N MET A 9 3.49 21.49 25.42
CA MET A 9 4.37 22.37 26.20
C MET A 9 3.50 23.38 26.96
N GLY A 10 3.65 23.42 28.28
CA GLY A 10 2.93 24.37 29.14
C GLY A 10 3.53 25.79 29.09
N PRO A 11 2.77 26.82 29.52
CA PRO A 11 3.20 28.23 29.45
C PRO A 11 4.47 28.56 30.24
N SER A 12 4.80 27.78 31.27
CA SER A 12 5.94 28.00 32.16
C SER A 12 7.19 27.20 31.78
N ALA A 13 7.17 26.47 30.65
CA ALA A 13 8.29 25.65 30.21
C ALA A 13 9.46 26.53 29.71
N LYS A 14 10.56 26.59 30.48
CA LYS A 14 11.80 27.29 30.11
C LYS A 14 13.01 26.37 30.25
N GLY A 15 14.01 26.51 29.37
CA GLY A 15 15.26 25.75 29.43
C GLY A 15 15.15 24.28 28.99
N ASN A 16 14.11 23.90 28.25
CA ASN A 16 13.90 22.52 27.80
C ASN A 16 14.51 22.28 26.41
N THR A 17 15.30 21.21 26.28
CA THR A 17 15.72 20.66 24.99
C THR A 17 14.83 19.47 24.65
N ILE A 18 14.14 19.54 23.50
CA ILE A 18 13.39 18.40 22.97
C ILE A 18 14.19 17.81 21.81
N SER A 19 14.82 16.67 22.09
CA SER A 19 15.48 15.87 21.06
C SER A 19 14.51 14.81 20.56
N VAL A 20 13.91 15.01 19.40
CA VAL A 20 13.10 13.97 18.74
C VAL A 20 14.06 12.99 18.06
N GLY A 21 14.10 11.76 18.55
CA GLY A 21 14.82 10.65 17.92
C GLY A 21 14.09 10.10 16.69
N LEU A 22 14.66 9.05 16.08
CA LEU A 22 14.09 8.35 14.94
C LEU A 22 12.65 7.88 15.24
N ALA A 23 11.65 8.43 14.54
CA ALA A 23 10.29 7.88 14.52
C ALA A 23 10.21 6.78 13.46
N LYS A 24 9.72 5.59 13.84
CA LYS A 24 9.57 4.44 12.93
C LYS A 24 8.10 4.08 12.78
N THR A 25 7.61 4.07 11.55
CA THR A 25 6.32 3.49 11.20
C THR A 25 6.55 2.10 10.63
N VAL A 26 5.76 1.13 11.07
CA VAL A 26 5.83 -0.27 10.60
C VAL A 26 4.47 -0.65 10.06
N LEU A 27 4.45 -1.21 8.85
CA LEU A 27 3.27 -1.87 8.31
C LEU A 27 3.09 -3.20 9.05
N GLN A 28 1.94 -3.39 9.69
CA GLN A 28 1.62 -4.67 10.30
C GLN A 28 1.35 -5.74 9.24
N ASP A 29 1.20 -6.97 9.70
CA ASP A 29 0.79 -8.14 8.91
C ASP A 29 -0.35 -7.80 7.94
N ALA A 30 -0.09 -7.95 6.65
CA ALA A 30 -0.98 -7.52 5.58
C ALA A 30 -0.91 -8.42 4.34
N TYR A 31 -2.01 -8.48 3.61
CA TYR A 31 -2.08 -9.03 2.26
C TYR A 31 -1.93 -7.91 1.24
N VAL A 32 -1.18 -8.18 0.17
CA VAL A 32 -0.95 -7.23 -0.91
C VAL A 32 -1.23 -7.87 -2.26
N LEU A 33 -1.93 -7.13 -3.12
CA LEU A 33 -2.02 -7.42 -4.55
C LEU A 33 -1.42 -6.24 -5.30
N CYS A 34 -0.33 -6.50 -6.02
CA CYS A 34 0.36 -5.51 -6.83
C CYS A 34 -0.05 -5.66 -8.30
N THR A 35 -0.41 -4.54 -8.91
CA THR A 35 -0.69 -4.42 -10.34
C THR A 35 0.07 -3.21 -10.90
N THR A 36 -0.17 -2.87 -12.17
CA THR A 36 0.52 -1.79 -12.88
C THR A 36 -0.49 -0.84 -13.51
N ILE A 37 -0.15 0.45 -13.56
CA ILE A 37 -0.93 1.46 -14.28
C ILE A 37 -0.42 1.56 -15.71
N GLY A 38 -1.16 0.91 -16.61
CA GLY A 38 -0.80 0.79 -18.02
C GLY A 38 -0.10 -0.54 -18.30
N PHE A 39 -0.06 -0.90 -19.58
CA PHE A 39 0.65 -2.08 -20.04
C PHE A 39 1.61 -1.66 -21.14
N ASP A 40 2.87 -1.99 -20.96
CA ASP A 40 3.93 -1.86 -21.94
C ASP A 40 4.49 -3.26 -22.20
N SER A 41 4.15 -3.82 -23.37
CA SER A 41 4.47 -5.22 -23.72
C SER A 41 5.97 -5.49 -23.64
N ASP A 42 6.79 -4.54 -24.10
CA ASP A 42 8.23 -4.73 -24.26
C ASP A 42 8.94 -4.88 -22.92
N SER A 43 8.45 -4.18 -21.88
CA SER A 43 9.02 -4.21 -20.52
C SER A 43 8.34 -5.23 -19.59
N LEU A 44 7.05 -5.53 -19.79
CA LEU A 44 6.26 -6.32 -18.85
C LEU A 44 6.14 -7.80 -19.23
N GLU A 45 6.06 -8.16 -20.52
CA GLU A 45 5.89 -9.57 -20.92
C GLU A 45 7.08 -10.43 -20.50
N ASN A 46 8.29 -9.86 -20.58
CA ASN A 46 9.52 -10.52 -20.16
C ASN A 46 9.62 -10.69 -18.64
N SER A 47 8.86 -9.89 -17.86
CA SER A 47 8.90 -9.90 -16.39
C SER A 47 7.76 -10.72 -15.77
N PHE A 48 6.56 -10.63 -16.33
CA PHE A 48 5.32 -11.19 -15.76
C PHE A 48 4.61 -12.21 -16.66
N GLY A 49 5.10 -12.43 -17.88
CA GLY A 49 4.55 -13.38 -18.84
C GLY A 49 3.43 -12.79 -19.72
N ARG A 50 2.79 -13.67 -20.49
CA ARG A 50 1.81 -13.32 -21.55
C ARG A 50 0.34 -13.44 -21.13
N TYR A 51 0.10 -13.44 -19.83
CA TYR A 51 -1.23 -13.65 -19.24
C TYR A 51 -1.66 -12.45 -18.41
N CYS A 52 -1.43 -11.26 -18.94
CA CYS A 52 -1.87 -10.02 -18.31
C CYS A 52 -3.37 -9.80 -18.55
N VAL A 53 -4.04 -9.28 -17.54
CA VAL A 53 -5.45 -8.88 -17.60
C VAL A 53 -5.57 -7.41 -17.22
N LYS A 54 -6.45 -6.71 -17.92
CA LYS A 54 -6.89 -5.37 -17.59
C LYS A 54 -8.06 -5.46 -16.63
N ILE A 55 -7.95 -4.73 -15.51
CA ILE A 55 -9.06 -4.53 -14.57
C ILE A 55 -9.91 -3.37 -15.10
N GLU A 56 -11.13 -3.65 -15.55
CA GLU A 56 -12.00 -2.65 -16.16
C GLU A 56 -12.57 -1.65 -15.14
N SER A 57 -12.87 -2.13 -13.93
CA SER A 57 -13.31 -1.29 -12.82
C SER A 57 -12.54 -1.64 -11.55
N VAL A 58 -11.55 -0.81 -11.23
CA VAL A 58 -10.71 -0.96 -10.03
C VAL A 58 -11.53 -0.91 -8.75
N GLU A 59 -12.57 -0.06 -8.71
CA GLU A 59 -13.46 0.08 -7.55
C GLU A 59 -14.29 -1.18 -7.32
N LEU A 60 -14.97 -1.68 -8.36
CA LEU A 60 -15.79 -2.89 -8.24
C LEU A 60 -14.92 -4.12 -7.98
N PHE A 61 -13.78 -4.23 -8.65
CA PHE A 61 -12.84 -5.32 -8.44
C PHE A 61 -12.38 -5.34 -6.98
N PHE A 62 -11.93 -4.21 -6.46
CA PHE A 62 -11.52 -4.09 -5.07
C PHE A 62 -12.64 -4.44 -4.10
N HIS A 63 -13.86 -3.97 -4.36
CA HIS A 63 -15.01 -4.27 -3.52
C HIS A 63 -15.30 -5.78 -3.45
N LEU A 64 -15.31 -6.46 -4.60
CA LEU A 64 -15.54 -7.90 -4.67
C LEU A 64 -14.46 -8.70 -3.94
N ILE A 65 -13.18 -8.37 -4.18
CA ILE A 65 -12.06 -9.03 -3.48
C ILE A 65 -12.12 -8.76 -1.97
N ASN A 66 -12.41 -7.52 -1.57
CA ASN A 66 -12.53 -7.15 -0.16
C ASN A 66 -13.65 -7.93 0.55
N ASN A 67 -14.81 -8.09 -0.10
CA ASN A 67 -15.92 -8.86 0.46
C ASN A 67 -15.54 -10.34 0.63
N ARG A 68 -14.89 -10.94 -0.37
CA ARG A 68 -14.41 -12.34 -0.26
C ARG A 68 -13.37 -12.52 0.84
N LEU A 69 -12.44 -11.58 0.97
CA LEU A 69 -11.47 -11.59 2.07
C LEU A 69 -12.16 -11.43 3.44
N TYR A 70 -13.18 -10.57 3.53
CA TYR A 70 -13.97 -10.39 4.75
C TYR A 70 -14.70 -11.66 5.16
N GLU A 71 -15.29 -12.39 4.22
CA GLU A 71 -15.95 -13.67 4.47
C GLU A 71 -14.98 -14.73 5.01
N GLN A 72 -13.75 -14.76 4.50
CA GLN A 72 -12.75 -15.78 4.86
C GLN A 72 -11.96 -15.44 6.13
N LEU A 73 -11.60 -14.17 6.33
CA LEU A 73 -10.66 -13.73 7.37
C LEU A 73 -11.27 -12.76 8.39
N GLY A 74 -12.50 -12.31 8.17
CA GLY A 74 -13.13 -11.25 8.94
C GLY A 74 -12.61 -9.86 8.58
N LYS A 75 -12.76 -8.92 9.51
CA LYS A 75 -12.49 -7.49 9.26
C LYS A 75 -11.01 -7.21 9.03
N LEU A 76 -10.72 -6.53 7.91
CA LEU A 76 -9.39 -6.03 7.54
C LEU A 76 -9.49 -4.53 7.22
N ASN A 77 -8.41 -3.79 7.47
CA ASN A 77 -8.28 -2.41 7.02
C ASN A 77 -7.79 -2.41 5.57
N ALA A 78 -8.68 -2.04 4.65
CA ALA A 78 -8.42 -2.14 3.22
C ALA A 78 -8.10 -0.76 2.61
N MET A 79 -7.07 -0.71 1.77
CA MET A 79 -6.64 0.49 1.05
C MET A 79 -6.24 0.12 -0.38
N LYS A 80 -6.34 1.08 -1.30
CA LYS A 80 -5.83 0.93 -2.66
C LYS A 80 -5.29 2.24 -3.20
N GLY A 81 -4.32 2.18 -4.10
CA GLY A 81 -3.73 3.38 -4.67
C GLY A 81 -2.42 3.13 -5.41
N SER A 82 -1.98 4.16 -6.12
CA SER A 82 -0.69 4.18 -6.81
C SER A 82 0.47 4.26 -5.82
N ILE A 83 1.61 3.69 -6.22
CA ILE A 83 2.85 3.82 -5.47
C ILE A 83 3.48 5.20 -5.67
N ILE A 84 3.89 5.80 -4.56
CA ILE A 84 4.71 7.00 -4.50
C ILE A 84 6.16 6.54 -4.43
N TYR A 85 6.91 6.84 -5.51
CA TYR A 85 8.32 6.48 -5.63
C TYR A 85 9.20 7.56 -4.99
N GLU A 86 9.32 7.49 -3.67
CA GLU A 86 10.12 8.38 -2.84
C GLU A 86 10.85 7.58 -1.75
N GLU A 87 11.91 8.17 -1.20
CA GLU A 87 12.61 7.59 -0.06
C GLU A 87 11.68 7.44 1.15
N ARG A 88 11.85 6.34 1.90
CA ARG A 88 11.03 6.07 3.11
C ARG A 88 11.48 6.88 4.33
N HIS A 89 12.54 7.67 4.18
CA HIS A 89 13.13 8.47 5.22
C HIS A 89 12.84 9.95 4.97
N SER A 90 12.37 10.65 6.00
CA SER A 90 12.19 12.11 5.98
C SER A 90 13.07 12.72 7.07
N VAL A 91 13.56 13.94 6.82
CA VAL A 91 14.41 14.67 7.76
C VAL A 91 13.76 16.01 8.11
N GLY A 92 13.83 16.39 9.38
CA GLY A 92 13.37 17.70 9.86
C GLY A 92 11.88 17.91 9.68
N MET A 93 11.50 18.90 8.87
CA MET A 93 10.12 19.34 8.66
C MET A 93 9.49 18.82 7.36
N GLN A 94 10.15 17.88 6.67
CA GLN A 94 9.61 17.28 5.46
C GLN A 94 8.33 16.48 5.78
N PRO A 95 7.26 16.61 4.98
CA PRO A 95 6.10 15.75 5.13
C PRO A 95 6.47 14.30 4.82
N ALA A 96 5.77 13.35 5.44
CA ALA A 96 5.87 11.96 5.02
C ALA A 96 5.34 11.83 3.59
N ALA A 97 6.05 11.08 2.75
CA ALA A 97 5.69 10.85 1.34
C ALA A 97 4.28 10.26 1.18
N GLY A 98 3.83 9.45 2.14
CA GLY A 98 2.50 8.86 2.15
C GLY A 98 2.38 7.72 3.15
N ALA A 99 1.30 6.94 3.02
CA ALA A 99 1.11 5.73 3.81
C ALA A 99 2.20 4.69 3.47
N ILE A 100 2.83 4.09 4.49
CA ILE A 100 4.01 3.23 4.33
C ILE A 100 3.82 2.06 3.34
N GLY A 101 2.59 1.52 3.24
CA GLY A 101 2.24 0.48 2.27
C GLY A 101 2.23 0.92 0.80
N PHE A 102 2.30 2.23 0.56
CA PHE A 102 2.24 2.87 -0.77
C PHE A 102 3.49 3.69 -1.09
N VAL A 103 4.54 3.62 -0.28
CA VAL A 103 5.82 4.34 -0.51
C VAL A 103 6.95 3.34 -0.73
N LYS A 104 7.68 3.51 -1.83
CA LYS A 104 8.82 2.68 -2.19
C LYS A 104 9.95 3.56 -2.73
N PRO A 105 11.22 3.32 -2.35
CA PRO A 105 12.33 3.99 -3.01
C PRO A 105 12.29 3.75 -4.53
N PRO A 106 12.65 4.74 -5.35
CA PRO A 106 12.79 4.54 -6.79
C PRO A 106 13.72 3.35 -7.08
N ASP A 107 13.26 2.41 -7.91
CA ASP A 107 14.08 1.29 -8.37
C ASP A 107 13.88 1.05 -9.86
N LYS A 108 14.55 0.02 -10.40
CA LYS A 108 14.46 -0.35 -11.83
C LYS A 108 13.03 -0.66 -12.30
N TYR A 109 12.07 -0.85 -11.39
CA TYR A 109 10.68 -1.15 -11.70
C TYR A 109 9.76 0.07 -11.54
N ALA A 110 10.30 1.26 -11.23
CA ALA A 110 9.50 2.48 -11.08
C ALA A 110 8.70 2.84 -12.35
N ALA A 111 9.24 2.52 -13.53
CA ALA A 111 8.57 2.69 -14.80
C ALA A 111 7.26 1.88 -14.93
N GLN A 112 7.10 0.81 -14.14
CA GLN A 112 5.87 0.00 -14.13
C GLN A 112 4.70 0.72 -13.47
N ARG A 113 4.91 1.85 -12.77
CA ARG A 113 3.84 2.65 -12.15
C ARG A 113 2.89 1.76 -11.34
N GLU A 114 3.43 1.11 -10.32
CA GLU A 114 2.72 0.11 -9.52
C GLU A 114 1.44 0.69 -8.88
N TYR A 115 0.38 -0.13 -8.86
CA TYR A 115 -0.85 0.11 -8.13
C TYR A 115 -1.06 -1.01 -7.13
N ARG A 116 -1.29 -0.69 -5.85
CA ARG A 116 -1.48 -1.71 -4.80
C ARG A 116 -2.92 -1.73 -4.31
N PHE A 117 -3.37 -2.94 -4.01
CA PHE A 117 -4.45 -3.20 -3.08
C PHE A 117 -3.83 -3.80 -1.83
N LEU A 118 -4.19 -3.29 -0.66
CA LEU A 118 -3.58 -3.62 0.62
C LEU A 118 -4.67 -3.91 1.64
N TRP A 119 -4.57 -5.04 2.33
CA TRP A 119 -5.46 -5.42 3.43
C TRP A 119 -4.66 -5.72 4.68
N VAL A 120 -4.75 -4.83 5.68
CA VAL A 120 -3.99 -4.91 6.93
C VAL A 120 -4.85 -5.55 8.01
N LYS A 121 -4.30 -6.53 8.74
CA LYS A 121 -4.99 -7.14 9.88
C LYS A 121 -5.11 -6.13 11.02
N GLU A 122 -6.23 -6.12 11.73
CA GLU A 122 -6.40 -5.26 12.92
C GLU A 122 -5.49 -5.67 14.09
N ARG A 123 -5.08 -6.95 14.10
CA ARG A 123 -4.20 -7.52 15.11
C ARG A 123 -3.07 -8.28 14.43
N ALA A 124 -1.85 -8.07 14.94
CA ALA A 124 -0.68 -8.84 14.52
C ALA A 124 -0.91 -10.35 14.74
N GLY A 125 -0.39 -11.14 13.82
CA GLY A 125 -0.52 -12.59 13.82
C GLY A 125 -0.20 -13.16 12.45
N PRO A 126 0.17 -14.45 12.38
CA PRO A 126 0.73 -15.07 11.19
C PRO A 126 -0.10 -14.79 9.92
N VAL A 127 0.60 -14.47 8.85
CA VAL A 127 0.02 -14.32 7.50
C VAL A 127 0.41 -15.57 6.73
N GLU A 128 -0.58 -16.41 6.47
CA GLU A 128 -0.41 -17.56 5.59
C GLU A 128 -0.80 -17.20 4.16
N PRO A 129 -0.15 -17.80 3.14
CA PRO A 129 -0.59 -17.68 1.76
C PRO A 129 -2.06 -18.03 1.63
N LEU A 130 -2.80 -17.18 0.91
CA LEU A 130 -4.24 -17.32 0.75
C LEU A 130 -4.61 -17.44 -0.72
N ILE A 131 -5.43 -18.44 -1.02
CA ILE A 131 -6.12 -18.54 -2.31
C ILE A 131 -7.56 -18.05 -2.10
N ILE A 132 -7.91 -16.99 -2.82
CA ILE A 132 -9.27 -16.45 -2.84
C ILE A 132 -9.98 -16.94 -4.10
N HIS A 133 -11.19 -17.49 -3.92
CA HIS A 133 -12.05 -17.84 -5.04
C HIS A 133 -13.11 -16.75 -5.21
N CYS A 134 -12.95 -15.91 -6.24
CA CYS A 134 -13.86 -14.79 -6.54
C CYS A 134 -14.26 -14.81 -8.02
N PRO A 135 -15.15 -15.72 -8.44
CA PRO A 135 -15.57 -15.82 -9.83
C PRO A 135 -16.30 -14.56 -10.31
N GLU A 136 -16.91 -13.80 -9.42
CA GLU A 136 -17.60 -12.54 -9.74
C GLU A 136 -16.63 -11.48 -10.29
N ALA A 137 -15.37 -11.50 -9.85
CA ALA A 137 -14.36 -10.58 -10.34
C ALA A 137 -13.93 -10.88 -11.78
N ALA A 138 -14.16 -12.10 -12.28
CA ALA A 138 -13.76 -12.49 -13.64
C ALA A 138 -14.44 -11.64 -14.71
N GLY A 139 -15.69 -11.22 -14.49
CA GLY A 139 -16.41 -10.33 -15.39
C GLY A 139 -15.84 -8.91 -15.49
N LEU A 140 -14.88 -8.56 -14.62
CA LEU A 140 -14.19 -7.27 -14.61
C LEU A 140 -12.78 -7.34 -15.21
N LEU A 141 -12.38 -8.52 -15.73
CA LEU A 141 -11.05 -8.78 -16.25
C LEU A 141 -11.11 -9.05 -17.75
N THR A 142 -10.41 -8.22 -18.51
CA THR A 142 -10.22 -8.43 -19.95
C THR A 142 -8.79 -8.86 -20.21
N ARG A 143 -8.59 -9.95 -20.95
CA ARG A 143 -7.23 -10.33 -21.36
C ARG A 143 -6.62 -9.26 -22.25
N ILE A 144 -5.38 -8.87 -21.93
CA ILE A 144 -4.58 -8.00 -22.80
C ILE A 144 -3.98 -8.90 -23.88
N GLN A 145 -4.18 -8.51 -25.15
CA GLN A 145 -3.65 -9.19 -26.33
C GLN A 145 -2.35 -8.53 -26.79
#